data_AF-Q216K2-F1
#
_entry.id   AF-Q216K2-F1
#
_cell.length_a   1.000
_cell.length_b   1.000
_cell.length_c   1.000
_cell.angle_alpha   90.00
_cell.angle_beta   90.00
_cell.angle_gamma   90.00
#
_symmetry.space_group_name_H-M   'P 1'
#
loop_
_entity.id
_entity.type
_entity.pdbx_description
1 polymer ?
#
loop_
_entity_poly.entity_id
_entity_poly.type
_entity_poly.pdbx_seq_one_letter_code
_entity_poly.pdbx_strand_id
1 'polypeptide(L)' 'MAHVSTTSSPSPQQALEPPARPFEEIREFWRQFFVAAFSPYRPELHYMRGPGPAWEAKHGRRRNSHSD' A
#
# COMPACT_ATOMS: atom_id res chain seq x y z
N MET A 1 -9.71 -20.00 -66.37
CA MET A 1 -10.72 -20.21 -65.31
C MET A 1 -10.14 -19.64 -64.03
N ALA A 2 -10.68 -18.54 -63.51
CA ALA A 2 -10.16 -17.87 -62.31
C ALA A 2 -10.96 -18.34 -61.09
N HIS A 3 -10.28 -18.95 -60.12
CA HIS A 3 -10.86 -19.38 -58.85
C HIS A 3 -10.77 -18.22 -57.86
N VAL A 4 -11.92 -17.66 -57.48
CA VAL A 4 -12.03 -16.73 -56.36
C VAL A 4 -11.85 -17.52 -55.07
N SER A 5 -10.75 -17.30 -54.38
CA SER A 5 -10.55 -17.85 -53.04
C SER A 5 -11.23 -16.92 -52.04
N THR A 6 -12.40 -17.32 -51.54
CA THR A 6 -13.04 -16.69 -50.39
C THR A 6 -12.18 -16.94 -49.17
N THR A 7 -11.44 -15.93 -48.72
CA THR A 7 -10.82 -15.95 -47.40
C THR A 7 -11.93 -15.67 -46.38
N SER A 8 -12.33 -16.68 -45.62
CA SER A 8 -13.18 -16.50 -44.45
C SER A 8 -12.33 -15.96 -43.31
N SER A 9 -12.48 -14.68 -42.98
CA SER A 9 -11.91 -14.13 -41.75
C SER A 9 -12.58 -14.79 -40.54
N PRO A 10 -11.82 -15.41 -39.60
CA PRO A 10 -12.38 -15.74 -38.31
C PRO A 10 -12.62 -14.42 -37.57
N SER A 11 -13.88 -14.09 -37.32
CA SER A 11 -14.25 -13.02 -36.40
C SER A 11 -13.49 -13.24 -35.09
N PRO A 12 -12.70 -12.27 -34.60
CA PRO A 12 -12.13 -12.37 -33.28
C PRO A 12 -13.29 -12.43 -32.31
N GLN A 13 -13.47 -13.66 -31.82
CA GLN A 13 -14.16 -14.06 -30.61
C GLN A 13 -14.34 -12.85 -29.72
N GLN A 14 -15.61 -12.48 -29.51
CA GLN A 14 -16.02 -11.52 -28.52
C GLN A 14 -15.27 -11.87 -27.24
N ALA A 15 -14.21 -11.12 -26.94
CA ALA A 15 -13.59 -11.11 -25.64
C ALA A 15 -14.77 -10.88 -24.70
N LEU A 16 -15.02 -11.87 -23.85
CA LEU A 16 -16.07 -11.81 -22.86
C LEU A 16 -15.59 -10.75 -21.87
N GLU A 17 -15.76 -9.48 -22.25
CA GLU A 17 -15.38 -8.32 -21.45
C GLU A 17 -16.02 -8.56 -20.10
N PRO A 18 -15.21 -8.87 -19.05
CA PRO A 18 -15.77 -9.19 -17.76
C PRO A 18 -16.57 -7.95 -17.37
N PRO A 19 -17.89 -8.06 -17.15
CA PRO A 19 -18.71 -6.89 -16.91
C PRO A 19 -18.12 -6.18 -15.70
N ALA A 20 -17.93 -4.86 -15.84
CA ALA A 20 -17.43 -3.99 -14.79
C ALA A 20 -17.98 -4.48 -13.45
N ARG A 21 -17.07 -4.86 -12.54
CA ARG A 21 -17.41 -5.46 -11.24
C ARG A 21 -17.34 -4.34 -10.20
N PRO A 22 -18.32 -3.42 -10.10
CA PRO A 22 -18.32 -2.39 -9.07
C PRO A 22 -18.24 -3.02 -7.67
N PHE A 23 -18.78 -4.24 -7.54
CA PHE A 23 -18.66 -5.05 -6.33
C PHE A 23 -17.23 -5.49 -6.00
N GLU A 24 -16.36 -5.69 -7.00
CA GLU A 24 -14.97 -6.06 -6.79
C GLU A 24 -14.14 -4.86 -6.30
N GLU A 25 -14.39 -3.68 -6.87
CA GLU A 25 -13.81 -2.42 -6.37
C GLU A 25 -14.27 -2.12 -4.93
N ILE A 26 -15.58 -2.27 -4.65
CA ILE A 26 -16.12 -2.11 -3.29
C ILE A 26 -15.49 -3.12 -2.33
N ARG A 27 -15.36 -4.39 -2.74
CA ARG A 27 -14.72 -5.43 -1.93
C ARG A 27 -13.26 -5.09 -1.62
N GLU A 28 -12.51 -4.65 -2.62
CA GLU A 28 -11.11 -4.29 -2.45
C GLU A 28 -10.94 -3.07 -1.54
N PHE A 29 -11.83 -2.07 -1.66
CA PHE A 29 -11.89 -0.95 -0.73
C PHE A 29 -12.12 -1.41 0.71
N TRP A 30 -13.13 -2.25 0.97
CA TRP A 30 -13.40 -2.75 2.31
C TRP A 30 -12.23 -3.55 2.86
N ARG A 31 -11.59 -4.39 2.04
CA ARG A 31 -10.39 -5.15 2.42
C ARG A 31 -9.27 -4.21 2.91
N GLN A 32 -8.98 -3.16 2.17
CA GLN A 32 -7.95 -2.17 2.54
C GLN A 32 -8.36 -1.36 3.78
N PHE A 33 -9.64 -1.00 3.89
CA PHE A 33 -10.19 -0.28 5.03
C PHE A 33 -10.04 -1.07 6.33
N PHE A 34 -10.39 -2.36 6.35
CA PHE A 34 -10.25 -3.19 7.56
C PHE A 34 -8.78 -3.33 7.97
N VAL A 35 -7.87 -3.48 7.02
CA VAL A 35 -6.43 -3.50 7.32
C VAL A 35 -5.98 -2.18 7.93
N ALA A 36 -6.37 -1.04 7.37
CA ALA A 36 -5.99 0.27 7.90
C ALA A 36 -6.63 0.57 9.27
N ALA A 37 -7.91 0.26 9.44
CA ALA A 37 -8.69 0.57 10.64
C ALA A 37 -8.34 -0.31 11.83
N PHE A 38 -8.00 -1.58 11.58
CA PHE A 38 -7.70 -2.57 12.63
C PHE A 38 -6.24 -3.02 12.62
N SER A 39 -5.36 -2.38 11.84
CA SER A 39 -3.92 -2.60 12.00
C SER A 39 -3.52 -2.22 13.42
N PRO A 40 -2.96 -3.15 14.21
CA PRO A 40 -2.48 -2.82 15.54
C PRO A 40 -1.50 -1.67 15.45
N TYR A 41 -1.77 -0.56 16.14
CA TYR A 41 -0.81 0.50 16.28
C TYR A 41 0.45 -0.10 16.91
N ARG A 42 1.54 -0.10 16.14
CA ARG A 42 2.85 -0.62 16.53
C ARG A 42 3.72 0.55 16.99
N PRO A 43 3.60 1.00 18.25
CA PRO A 43 4.47 2.05 18.77
C PRO A 43 5.96 1.63 18.66
N GLU A 44 6.25 0.32 18.52
CA GLU A 44 7.58 -0.28 18.34
C GLU A 44 8.44 0.36 17.25
N LEU A 45 7.81 0.82 16.17
CA LEU A 45 8.51 1.51 15.09
C LEU A 45 8.78 2.99 15.39
N HIS A 46 8.04 3.57 16.33
CA HIS A 46 8.01 5.00 16.60
C HIS A 46 8.91 5.39 17.79
N TYR A 47 9.18 4.44 18.70
CA TYR A 47 9.99 4.69 19.90
C TYR A 47 11.48 4.34 19.77
N MET A 48 11.94 3.95 18.58
CA MET A 48 13.36 3.69 18.33
C MET A 48 14.17 4.98 18.07
N ARG A 49 13.50 6.15 18.00
CA ARG A 49 14.17 7.44 18.21
C ARG A 49 14.11 7.71 19.70
N GLY A 50 15.22 7.50 20.39
CA GLY A 50 15.39 7.95 21.78
C GLY A 50 15.06 9.45 21.93
N PRO A 51 15.12 9.98 23.17
CA PRO A 51 14.82 11.37 23.42
C PRO A 51 15.60 12.29 22.47
N GLY A 52 14.88 13.11 21.68
CA GLY A 52 15.51 13.98 20.69
C GLY A 52 16.37 15.08 21.32
N PRO A 53 17.14 15.84 20.53
CA PRO A 53 18.04 16.89 21.03
C PRO A 53 17.37 17.94 21.93
N ALA A 54 16.08 18.22 21.72
CA ALA A 54 15.30 19.12 22.55
C ALA A 54 15.10 18.58 23.99
N TRP A 55 15.00 17.26 24.15
CA TRP A 55 14.93 16.63 25.46
C TRP A 55 16.30 16.64 26.16
N GLU A 56 17.39 16.43 25.41
CA GLU A 56 18.76 16.54 25.93
C GLU A 56 19.10 17.97 26.37
N ALA A 57 18.65 18.99 25.63
CA ALA A 57 18.85 20.39 26.04
C ALA A 57 18.17 20.70 27.39
N LYS A 58 17.04 20.04 27.69
CA LYS A 58 16.27 20.23 28.92
C LYS A 58 16.79 19.40 30.10
N HIS A 59 17.36 18.22 29.85
CA HIS A 59 17.70 17.24 30.90
C HIS A 59 19.18 16.82 30.95
N GLY A 60 19.95 17.04 29.89
CA GLY A 60 21.37 16.67 29.75
C GLY A 60 22.33 17.48 30.62
N ARG A 61 21.87 18.59 31.23
CA ARG A 61 22.67 19.43 32.13
C ARG A 61 22.89 18.83 33.53
N ARG A 62 22.69 17.52 33.70
CA ARG A 62 22.91 16.78 34.96
C ARG A 62 23.81 15.55 34.83
N ARG A 63 24.80 15.56 33.93
CA ARG A 63 25.94 14.63 34.04
C ARG A 63 27.25 15.40 34.22
N ASN A 64 27.68 15.37 35.48
CA ASN A 64 29.04 15.46 36.00
C ASN A 64 29.69 16.85 36.12
N SER A 65 29.31 17.53 37.20
CA SER A 65 30.24 18.26 38.05
C SER A 65 30.72 17.33 39.18
N HIS A 66 31.79 16.56 38.96
CA HIS A 66 32.62 15.73 39.88
C HIS A 66 33.26 14.62 39.01
N SER A 67 34.57 14.45 38.86
CA SER A 67 35.70 14.66 39.78
C SER A 67 37.02 14.82 38.99
N ASP A 68 37.96 15.56 39.60
CA ASP A 68 39.41 15.70 39.35
C ASP A 68 39.93 16.20 37.99
#